data_AF-A0A9D9T5H0-F1
#
_entry.id   AF-A0A9D9T5H0-F1
#
_cell.length_a   1.000
_cell.length_b   1.000
_cell.length_c   1.000
_cell.angle_alpha   90.00
_cell.angle_beta   90.00
_cell.angle_gamma   90.00
#
_symmetry.space_group_name_H-M   'P 1'
#
loop_
_entity.id
_entity.type
_entity.pdbx_description
1 polymer ?
#
loop_
_entity_poly.entity_id
_entity_poly.type
_entity_poly.pdbx_seq_one_letter_code
_entity_poly.pdbx_strand_id
1 'polypeptide(L)'
;MKNSLQRYYHFLVAKKRFFGLGLIYLICSLIIGEFHPFSRFPMYNSFPNWSYVFYYTDKEGQLIPAKQLQTNTGHLAHMFYTACGTLQIEYGNGIETQQELKRLGLEITKQVGQLIQLPKPRKVKLHRVYFYKVATEMRKKDVIIYEGFIQ
;
A
#
# COMPACT_ATOMS: atom_id res chain seq x y z
N MET A 1 33.18 -7.11 -48.63
CA MET A 1 31.74 -6.78 -48.78
C MET A 1 30.75 -7.90 -48.42
N LYS A 2 31.07 -9.20 -48.51
CA LYS A 2 30.11 -10.30 -48.19
C LYS A 2 29.69 -10.39 -46.70
N ASN A 3 30.51 -9.88 -45.78
CA ASN A 3 30.34 -10.07 -44.33
C ASN A 3 29.27 -9.14 -43.70
N SER A 4 28.98 -7.98 -44.31
CA SER A 4 27.99 -7.03 -43.79
C SER A 4 26.54 -7.42 -44.12
N LEU A 5 26.31 -7.91 -45.34
CA LEU A 5 25.00 -8.40 -45.79
C LEU A 5 24.55 -9.64 -45.01
N GLN A 6 25.47 -10.56 -44.72
CA GLN A 6 25.18 -11.77 -43.94
C GLN A 6 24.82 -11.42 -42.48
N ARG A 7 25.53 -10.46 -41.86
CA ARG A 7 25.18 -9.95 -40.52
C ARG A 7 23.82 -9.26 -40.50
N TYR A 8 23.50 -8.47 -41.52
CA TYR A 8 22.21 -7.80 -41.64
C TYR A 8 21.05 -8.80 -41.79
N TYR A 9 21.23 -9.85 -42.60
CA TYR A 9 20.25 -10.93 -42.73
C TYR A 9 20.01 -11.66 -41.40
N HIS A 10 21.06 -12.04 -40.68
CA HIS A 10 20.91 -12.67 -39.35
C HIS A 10 20.21 -11.76 -38.34
N PHE A 11 20.49 -10.45 -38.37
CA PHE A 11 19.82 -9.47 -37.53
C PHE A 11 18.32 -9.34 -37.84
N LEU A 12 17.94 -9.31 -39.11
CA LEU A 12 16.53 -9.28 -39.52
C LEU A 12 15.80 -10.57 -39.15
N VAL A 13 16.44 -11.73 -39.30
CA VAL A 13 15.88 -13.02 -38.87
C VAL A 13 15.70 -13.06 -37.35
N ALA A 14 16.67 -12.56 -36.58
CA ALA A 14 16.56 -12.45 -35.13
C ALA A 14 15.40 -11.52 -34.73
N LYS A 15 15.26 -10.34 -35.36
CA LYS A 15 14.14 -9.42 -35.11
C LYS A 15 12.78 -10.07 -35.37
N LYS A 16 12.63 -10.79 -36.49
CA LYS A 16 11.39 -11.52 -36.80
C LYS A 16 11.09 -12.60 -35.76
N ARG A 17 12.12 -13.30 -35.26
CA ARG A 17 11.99 -14.30 -34.19
C ARG A 17 11.55 -13.66 -32.87
N PHE A 18 12.17 -12.56 -32.45
CA PHE A 18 11.76 -11.85 -31.24
C PHE A 18 10.36 -11.26 -31.34
N PHE A 19 9.99 -10.71 -32.51
CA PHE A 19 8.63 -10.25 -32.76
C PHE A 19 7.62 -11.39 -32.70
N GLY A 20 7.94 -12.54 -33.30
CA GLY A 20 7.11 -13.74 -33.22
C GLY A 20 6.93 -14.25 -31.78
N LEU A 21 8.01 -14.29 -31.00
CA LEU A 21 7.94 -14.65 -29.57
C LEU A 21 7.08 -13.67 -28.76
N GLY A 22 7.22 -12.37 -29.02
CA GLY A 22 6.39 -11.34 -28.39
C GLY A 22 4.91 -11.47 -28.75
N LEU A 23 4.60 -11.78 -30.00
CA LEU A 23 3.22 -11.98 -30.47
C LEU A 23 2.60 -13.24 -29.86
N ILE A 24 3.35 -14.34 -29.80
CA ILE A 24 2.90 -15.57 -29.13
C ILE A 24 2.65 -15.29 -27.65
N TYR A 25 3.58 -14.61 -26.97
CA TYR A 25 3.39 -14.22 -25.57
C TYR A 25 2.12 -13.40 -25.35
N LEU A 26 1.87 -12.40 -26.20
CA LEU A 26 0.65 -11.58 -26.15
C LEU A 26 -0.62 -12.43 -26.32
N ILE A 27 -0.67 -13.28 -27.35
CA ILE A 27 -1.83 -14.15 -27.61
C ILE A 27 -2.05 -15.12 -26.45
N CYS A 28 -0.98 -15.76 -25.95
CA CYS A 28 -1.07 -16.64 -24.79
C CYS A 28 -1.54 -15.90 -23.54
N SER A 29 -1.08 -14.67 -23.30
CA SER A 29 -1.53 -13.86 -22.16
C SER A 29 -3.01 -13.49 -22.25
N LEU A 30 -3.53 -13.26 -23.46
CA LEU A 30 -4.95 -12.97 -23.68
C LEU A 30 -5.84 -14.20 -23.50
N ILE A 31 -5.38 -15.38 -23.91
CA ILE A 31 -6.14 -16.65 -23.79
C ILE A 31 -6.13 -17.15 -22.34
N ILE A 32 -4.98 -17.08 -21.66
CA ILE A 32 -4.81 -17.57 -20.29
C ILE A 32 -5.36 -16.57 -19.26
N GLY A 33 -5.47 -15.29 -19.63
CA GLY A 33 -5.83 -14.20 -18.72
C GLY A 33 -4.68 -13.79 -17.81
N GLU A 34 -4.93 -12.82 -16.92
CA GLU A 34 -3.96 -12.35 -15.91
C GLU A 34 -3.79 -13.36 -14.75
N PHE A 35 -3.47 -14.62 -15.06
CA PHE A 35 -3.00 -15.57 -14.06
C PHE A 35 -1.50 -15.39 -13.86
N HIS A 36 -1.12 -14.36 -13.11
CA HIS A 36 0.26 -14.19 -12.68
C HIS A 36 0.59 -15.24 -11.60
N PRO A 37 1.50 -16.19 -11.85
CA PRO A 37 1.82 -17.27 -10.89
C PRO A 37 2.45 -16.77 -9.58
N PHE A 38 2.79 -15.47 -9.50
CA PHE A 38 3.29 -14.80 -8.29
C PHE A 38 2.20 -14.04 -7.52
N SER A 39 0.99 -13.92 -8.04
CA SER A 39 -0.16 -13.41 -7.28
C SER A 39 -1.17 -14.54 -7.10
N ARG A 40 -1.05 -15.27 -5.97
CA ARG A 40 -2.07 -16.23 -5.51
C ARG A 40 -3.44 -15.58 -5.23
N PHE A 41 -3.57 -14.28 -5.47
CA PHE A 41 -4.75 -13.47 -5.25
C PHE A 41 -5.00 -12.62 -6.51
N PRO A 42 -6.26 -12.49 -6.96
CA PRO A 42 -6.59 -11.48 -7.97
C PRO A 42 -6.13 -10.13 -7.46
N MET A 43 -5.26 -9.44 -8.20
CA MET A 43 -4.70 -8.16 -7.74
C MET A 43 -5.81 -7.14 -7.45
N TYR A 44 -6.89 -7.13 -8.26
CA TYR A 44 -8.14 -6.40 -7.97
C TYR A 44 -9.33 -7.05 -8.70
N ASN A 45 -10.18 -7.83 -7.99
CA ASN A 45 -11.49 -8.24 -8.56
C ASN A 45 -12.55 -7.13 -8.44
N SER A 46 -12.31 -6.17 -7.55
CA SER A 46 -13.11 -4.94 -7.39
C SER A 46 -12.31 -4.00 -6.50
N PHE A 47 -12.29 -2.70 -6.80
CA PHE A 47 -11.81 -1.73 -5.82
C PHE A 47 -12.70 -1.81 -4.58
N PRO A 48 -12.13 -1.96 -3.36
CA PRO A 48 -12.93 -1.88 -2.15
C PRO A 48 -13.69 -0.55 -2.17
N ASN A 49 -14.94 -0.58 -1.72
CA ASN A 49 -15.77 0.62 -1.60
C ASN A 49 -15.34 1.51 -0.41
N TRP A 50 -14.14 1.28 0.12
CA TRP A 50 -13.53 2.02 1.19
C TRP A 50 -12.01 2.15 1.04
N SER A 51 -11.44 3.15 1.69
CA SER A 51 -9.99 3.31 1.82
C SER A 51 -9.61 3.98 3.14
N TYR A 52 -8.37 3.74 3.58
CA TYR A 52 -7.81 4.33 4.79
C TYR A 52 -6.58 5.19 4.47
N VAL A 53 -6.49 6.35 5.11
CA VAL A 53 -5.32 7.23 5.10
C VAL A 53 -4.96 7.54 6.54
N PHE A 54 -3.66 7.47 6.86
CA PHE A 54 -3.16 7.67 8.20
C PHE A 54 -2.21 8.87 8.25
N TYR A 55 -2.29 9.64 9.33
CA TYR A 55 -1.36 10.75 9.59
C TYR A 55 -1.23 11.01 11.08
N TYR A 56 -0.12 11.65 11.46
CA TYR A 56 0.11 12.09 12.84
C TYR A 56 -0.12 13.59 12.98
N THR A 57 -0.64 14.00 14.13
CA THR A 57 -0.58 15.39 14.60
C THR A 57 0.17 15.49 15.91
N ASP A 58 0.64 16.68 16.24
CA ASP A 58 1.11 17.01 17.58
C ASP A 58 -0.05 17.28 18.55
N LYS A 59 0.29 17.75 19.77
CA LYS A 59 -0.68 18.03 20.83
C LYS A 59 -1.58 19.23 20.49
N GLU A 60 -1.09 20.18 19.70
CA GLU A 60 -1.81 21.34 19.17
C GLU A 60 -2.69 20.98 17.95
N GLY A 61 -2.60 19.75 17.43
CA GLY A 61 -3.34 19.31 16.26
C GLY A 61 -2.68 19.70 14.94
N GLN A 62 -1.42 20.16 14.95
CA GLN A 62 -0.68 20.44 13.74
C GLN A 62 -0.16 19.15 13.12
N LEU A 63 -0.25 19.06 11.79
CA LEU A 63 0.22 17.90 11.04
C LEU A 63 1.72 17.69 11.25
N ILE A 64 2.12 16.48 11.64
CA ILE A 64 3.54 16.08 11.68
C ILE A 64 3.90 15.52 10.30
N PRO A 65 4.84 16.14 9.56
CA PRO A 65 5.26 15.62 8.27
C PRO A 65 5.82 14.20 8.40
N ALA A 66 5.32 13.26 7.59
CA ALA A 66 5.70 11.85 7.67
C ALA A 66 7.22 11.62 7.51
N LYS A 67 7.92 12.49 6.77
CA LYS A 67 9.39 12.48 6.65
C LYS A 67 10.10 12.64 7.99
N GLN A 68 9.56 13.43 8.92
CA GLN A 68 10.12 13.58 10.28
C GLN A 68 10.00 12.28 11.09
N LEU A 69 9.05 11.42 10.73
CA LEU A 69 8.78 10.14 11.37
C LEU A 69 9.38 8.96 10.58
N GLN A 70 10.28 9.23 9.63
CA GLN A 70 10.89 8.22 8.73
C GLN A 70 9.86 7.27 8.10
N THR A 71 8.66 7.78 7.80
CA THR A 71 7.54 7.00 7.28
C THR A 71 6.81 7.74 6.16
N ASN A 72 5.80 7.09 5.58
CA ASN A 72 4.89 7.67 4.61
C ASN A 72 3.50 7.03 4.74
N THR A 73 2.50 7.56 4.04
CA THR A 73 1.12 7.08 4.13
C THR A 73 0.97 5.61 3.76
N GLY A 74 1.69 5.13 2.75
CA GLY A 74 1.67 3.72 2.36
C GLY A 74 2.28 2.80 3.42
N HIS A 75 3.38 3.22 4.03
CA HIS A 75 4.02 2.49 5.11
C HIS A 75 3.13 2.41 6.36
N LEU A 76 2.48 3.52 6.75
CA LEU A 76 1.52 3.52 7.85
C LEU A 76 0.31 2.62 7.58
N ALA A 77 -0.20 2.61 6.35
CA ALA A 77 -1.27 1.70 5.95
C ALA A 77 -0.81 0.23 6.04
N HIS A 78 0.40 -0.07 5.58
CA HIS A 78 0.98 -1.41 5.72
C HIS A 78 1.08 -1.83 7.20
N MET A 79 1.62 -0.97 8.07
CA MET A 79 1.69 -1.22 9.52
C MET A 79 0.31 -1.50 10.13
N PHE A 80 -0.72 -0.75 9.70
CA PHE A 80 -2.11 -1.01 10.12
C PHE A 80 -2.58 -2.40 9.73
N TYR A 81 -2.43 -2.81 8.46
CA TYR A 81 -2.87 -4.12 8.01
C TYR A 81 -2.07 -5.26 8.66
N THR A 82 -0.76 -5.07 8.84
CA THR A 82 0.07 -6.01 9.60
C THR A 82 -0.40 -6.12 11.04
N ALA A 83 -0.67 -5.00 11.73
CA ALA A 83 -1.17 -5.00 13.10
C ALA A 83 -2.53 -5.67 13.22
N CYS A 84 -3.44 -5.47 12.25
CA CYS A 84 -4.72 -6.18 12.20
C CYS A 84 -4.52 -7.70 12.11
N GLY A 85 -3.63 -8.16 11.21
CA GLY A 85 -3.29 -9.58 11.08
C GLY A 85 -2.69 -10.17 12.35
N THR A 86 -1.73 -9.47 12.96
CA THR A 86 -1.05 -9.92 14.19
C THR A 86 -2.00 -9.96 15.40
N LEU A 87 -2.87 -8.97 15.54
CA LEU A 87 -3.81 -8.88 16.66
C LEU A 87 -5.11 -9.65 16.42
N GLN A 88 -5.28 -10.28 15.24
CA GLN A 88 -6.50 -10.95 14.80
C GLN A 88 -7.74 -10.04 14.88
N ILE A 89 -7.58 -8.78 14.48
CA ILE A 89 -8.66 -7.78 14.44
C ILE A 89 -9.19 -7.74 13.01
N GLU A 90 -10.49 -7.97 12.85
CA GLU A 90 -11.17 -7.76 11.57
C GLU A 90 -11.15 -6.27 11.20
N TYR A 91 -10.99 -5.97 9.92
CA TYR A 91 -10.86 -4.59 9.45
C TYR A 91 -11.60 -4.36 8.15
N GLY A 92 -11.86 -3.09 7.88
CA GLY A 92 -12.54 -2.63 6.67
C GLY A 92 -13.88 -2.01 6.97
N ASN A 93 -14.29 -1.06 6.14
CA ASN A 93 -15.57 -0.37 6.26
C ASN A 93 -15.87 0.22 7.67
N GLY A 94 -14.85 0.53 8.47
CA GLY A 94 -15.03 1.10 9.81
C GLY A 94 -15.70 0.17 10.84
N ILE A 95 -15.63 -1.16 10.66
CA ILE A 95 -16.21 -2.14 11.60
C ILE A 95 -15.49 -2.21 12.94
N GLU A 96 -14.26 -1.67 13.02
CA GLU A 96 -13.41 -1.80 14.19
C GLU A 96 -13.96 -0.98 15.37
N THR A 97 -13.99 -1.59 16.55
CA THR A 97 -14.38 -0.92 17.80
C THR A 97 -13.33 0.10 18.24
N GLN A 98 -13.73 1.02 19.12
CA GLN A 98 -12.78 2.01 19.67
C GLN A 98 -11.64 1.37 20.47
N GLN A 99 -11.91 0.24 21.14
CA GLN A 99 -10.87 -0.49 21.88
C GLN A 99 -9.86 -1.14 20.95
N GLU A 100 -10.32 -1.74 19.84
CA GLU A 100 -9.46 -2.30 18.81
C GLU A 100 -8.63 -1.22 18.12
N LEU A 101 -9.25 -0.10 17.75
CA LEU A 101 -8.55 1.05 17.15
C LEU A 101 -7.44 1.56 18.07
N LYS A 102 -7.69 1.63 19.39
CA LYS A 102 -6.67 2.02 20.38
C LYS A 102 -5.50 1.04 20.42
N ARG A 103 -5.77 -0.27 20.37
CA ARG A 103 -4.72 -1.31 20.33
C ARG A 103 -3.91 -1.25 19.03
N LEU A 104 -4.59 -1.09 17.89
CA LEU A 104 -3.96 -0.94 16.58
C LEU A 104 -3.09 0.33 16.53
N GLY A 105 -3.62 1.46 16.99
CA GLY A 105 -2.90 2.71 16.98
C GLY A 105 -1.66 2.69 17.89
N LEU A 106 -1.72 2.00 19.03
CA LEU A 106 -0.55 1.76 19.88
C LEU A 106 0.51 0.93 19.15
N GLU A 107 0.11 -0.16 18.50
CA GLU A 107 1.04 -1.06 17.78
C GLU A 107 1.73 -0.34 16.62
N ILE A 108 0.97 0.44 15.83
CA ILE A 108 1.52 1.27 14.75
C ILE A 108 2.49 2.32 15.31
N THR A 109 2.11 2.99 16.39
CA THR A 109 2.95 4.03 17.02
C THR A 109 4.25 3.45 17.55
N LYS A 110 4.21 2.24 18.13
CA LYS A 110 5.40 1.53 18.59
C LYS A 110 6.34 1.18 17.43
N GLN A 111 5.81 0.69 16.32
CA GLN A 111 6.61 0.41 15.12
C GLN A 111 7.23 1.68 14.54
N VAL A 112 6.49 2.79 14.51
CA VAL A 112 7.05 4.09 14.10
C VAL A 112 8.14 4.56 15.05
N GLY A 113 7.96 4.40 16.36
CA GLY A 113 8.96 4.70 17.37
C GLY A 113 10.27 3.96 17.16
N GLN A 114 10.20 2.67 16.80
CA GLN A 114 11.38 1.87 16.47
C GLN A 114 12.16 2.36 15.24
N LEU A 115 11.50 3.08 14.32
CA LEU A 115 12.15 3.66 13.13
C LEU A 115 12.85 4.98 13.43
N ILE A 116 12.45 5.70 14.47
CA ILE A 116 12.96 7.04 14.76
C ILE A 116 13.75 7.08 16.05
N GLN A 117 14.95 7.67 15.99
CA GLN A 117 15.70 8.00 17.19
C GLN A 117 15.24 9.38 17.68
N LEU A 118 14.19 9.41 18.49
CA LEU A 118 13.79 10.65 19.15
C LEU A 118 14.63 10.86 20.42
N PRO A 119 15.26 12.03 20.59
CA PRO A 119 16.01 12.33 21.81
C PRO A 119 15.11 12.43 23.04
N LYS A 120 13.80 12.70 22.84
CA LYS A 120 12.78 12.74 23.89
C LYS A 120 11.44 12.21 23.36
N PRO A 121 10.64 11.54 24.20
CA PRO A 121 9.28 11.16 23.86
C PRO A 121 8.47 12.35 23.33
N ARG A 122 7.83 12.19 22.17
CA ARG A 122 6.97 13.22 21.57
C ARG A 122 5.51 12.82 21.71
N LYS A 123 4.69 13.70 22.30
CA LYS A 123 3.24 13.49 22.37
C LYS A 123 2.63 13.67 20.99
N VAL A 124 1.83 12.72 20.54
CA VAL A 124 1.22 12.69 19.21
C VAL A 124 -0.21 12.15 19.27
N LYS A 125 -0.95 12.42 18.20
CA LYS A 125 -2.22 11.75 17.88
C LYS A 125 -2.09 11.09 16.52
N LEU A 126 -2.44 9.81 16.44
CA LEU A 126 -2.54 9.08 15.19
C LEU A 126 -3.99 9.12 14.72
N HIS A 127 -4.17 9.68 13.53
CA HIS A 127 -5.46 9.78 12.86
C HIS A 127 -5.60 8.68 11.80
N ARG A 128 -6.82 8.15 11.71
CA ARG A 128 -7.30 7.36 10.59
C ARG A 128 -8.42 8.13 9.90
N VAL A 129 -8.18 8.50 8.65
CA VAL A 129 -9.21 8.95 7.73
C VAL A 129 -9.73 7.75 6.97
N TYR A 130 -11.02 7.49 7.11
CA TYR A 130 -11.73 6.44 6.44
C TYR A 130 -12.68 7.03 5.40
N PHE A 131 -12.49 6.64 4.15
CA PHE A 131 -13.37 6.98 3.04
C PHE A 131 -14.25 5.78 2.72
N TYR A 132 -15.52 6.02 2.41
CA TYR A 132 -16.45 4.97 2.02
C TYR A 132 -17.55 5.49 1.13
N LYS A 133 -18.04 4.62 0.24
CA LYS A 133 -19.14 4.95 -0.67
C LYS A 133 -20.49 4.62 -0.02
N VAL A 134 -21.41 5.59 0.00
CA VAL A 134 -22.82 5.39 0.38
C VAL A 134 -23.67 5.79 -0.82
N ALA A 135 -24.38 4.83 -1.41
CA ALA A 135 -25.10 4.98 -2.68
C ALA A 135 -24.18 5.53 -3.79
N THR A 136 -24.27 6.82 -4.10
CA THR A 136 -23.48 7.50 -5.14
C THR A 136 -22.41 8.44 -4.58
N GLU A 137 -22.40 8.69 -3.27
CA GLU A 137 -21.55 9.68 -2.63
C GLU A 137 -20.37 9.05 -1.90
N MET A 138 -19.21 9.73 -1.95
CA MET A 138 -18.05 9.38 -1.13
C MET A 138 -18.14 10.16 0.20
N ARG A 139 -18.17 9.43 1.31
CA ARG A 139 -18.11 9.99 2.66
C ARG A 139 -16.74 9.81 3.25
N LYS A 140 -16.39 10.72 4.16
CA LYS A 140 -15.12 10.73 4.91
C LYS A 140 -15.45 10.77 6.40
N LYS A 141 -14.73 9.98 7.19
CA LYS A 141 -14.73 10.05 8.65
C LYS A 141 -13.29 10.07 9.14
N ASP A 142 -12.96 11.07 9.96
CA ASP A 142 -11.66 11.17 10.63
C ASP A 142 -11.83 10.73 12.08
N VAL A 143 -11.01 9.77 12.51
CA VAL A 143 -11.01 9.25 13.87
C VAL A 143 -9.59 9.21 14.41
N ILE A 144 -9.43 9.63 15.66
CA ILE A 144 -8.19 9.42 16.40
C ILE A 144 -8.17 7.97 16.86
N ILE A 145 -7.17 7.21 16.40
CA ILE A 145 -7.01 5.81 16.77
C ILE A 145 -5.97 5.64 17.88
N TYR A 146 -5.14 6.64 18.14
CA TYR A 146 -4.23 6.65 19.28
C TYR A 146 -3.88 8.08 19.69
N GLU A 147 -3.78 8.31 20.99
CA GLU A 147 -3.18 9.51 21.58
C GLU A 147 -2.21 9.07 22.67
N GLY A 148 -0.97 9.52 22.58
CA GLY A 148 0.08 9.13 23.51
C GLY A 148 1.45 9.63 23.07
N PHE A 149 2.50 8.92 23.45
CA PHE A 149 3.87 9.27 23.07
C PHE A 149 4.40 8.31 22.01
N ILE A 150 5.23 8.83 21.10
CA ILE A 150 6.18 8.02 20.33
C ILE A 150 7.50 8.03 21.11
N GLN A 151 8.08 6.83 21.29
CA GLN A 151 9.33 6.57 22.01
C GLN A 151 10.19 5.61 21.19
#